data_AF-A0A7S1LUC5-F1
#
_entry.id   AF-A0A7S1LUC5-F1
#
_cell.length_a   1.000
_cell.length_b   1.000
_cell.length_c   1.000
_cell.angle_alpha   90.00
_cell.angle_beta   90.00
_cell.angle_gamma   90.00
#
_symmetry.space_group_name_H-M   'P 1'
#
loop_
_entity.id
_entity.type
_entity.pdbx_description
1 polymer ?
#
loop_
_entity_poly.entity_id
_entity_poly.type
_entity_poly.pdbx_seq_one_letter_code
_entity_poly.pdbx_strand_id
1 'polypeptide(L)'
;MSAARGALRWLAVLHGTFMADTGLLHGAATEAAAEAAANRLGGIWPQAQYFHLGTRAAELQALPTGCTLRRLASQWDRQLRAAPQTVCHGDAKLPNFLFRPTATSSTAEQPTALTTTAADTVRDAAAVDFQYAGVGCGMSDVAYLLHSTVGKAFPAAPRDGDGGLVFPRPKGYCRADAAAEAADYAAWRSVVDPLVEYYLGELRRAIDACRSDVVDTDAVVTAYRGLLEPAYLDYWRFYMGWAAPMRPSIDASDEEVLAAAPGFVRHMAGRQADYSSDAGDVVDL
;
A
#
# COMPACT_ATOMS: atom_id res chain seq x y z
N MET A 1 -10.00 -7.38 -11.29
CA MET A 1 -9.53 -6.09 -11.83
C MET A 1 -10.57 -4.96 -11.73
N SER A 2 -11.81 -5.11 -12.21
CA SER A 2 -12.81 -4.02 -12.20
C SER A 2 -13.13 -3.44 -10.80
N ALA A 3 -13.29 -4.28 -9.77
CA ALA A 3 -13.49 -3.81 -8.38
C ALA A 3 -12.27 -3.06 -7.81
N ALA A 4 -11.05 -3.57 -8.05
CA ALA A 4 -9.83 -2.89 -7.63
C ALA A 4 -9.68 -1.52 -8.29
N ARG A 5 -9.95 -1.41 -9.61
CA ARG A 5 -9.99 -0.10 -10.30
C ARG A 5 -11.06 0.82 -9.71
N GLY A 6 -12.24 0.31 -9.37
CA GLY A 6 -13.28 1.09 -8.71
C GLY A 6 -12.84 1.70 -7.38
N ALA A 7 -12.25 0.88 -6.51
CA ALA A 7 -11.72 1.33 -5.22
C ALA A 7 -10.54 2.31 -5.39
N LEU A 8 -9.61 2.03 -6.31
CA LEU A 8 -8.49 2.93 -6.62
C LEU A 8 -8.97 4.28 -7.14
N ARG A 9 -9.99 4.30 -8.00
CA ARG A 9 -10.61 5.55 -8.48
C ARG A 9 -11.22 6.33 -7.32
N TRP A 10 -11.93 5.66 -6.42
CA TRP A 10 -12.51 6.29 -5.24
C TRP A 10 -11.43 6.92 -4.35
N LEU A 11 -10.35 6.17 -4.06
CA LEU A 11 -9.20 6.66 -3.29
C LEU A 11 -8.52 7.85 -3.99
N ALA A 12 -8.31 7.77 -5.30
CA ALA A 12 -7.71 8.85 -6.07
C ALA A 12 -8.53 10.15 -5.97
N VAL A 13 -9.86 10.06 -5.97
CA VAL A 13 -10.74 11.21 -5.76
C VAL A 13 -10.63 11.75 -4.34
N LEU A 14 -10.66 10.90 -3.31
CA LEU A 14 -10.45 11.32 -1.92
C LEU A 14 -9.11 12.07 -1.79
N HIS A 15 -8.04 11.43 -2.24
CA HIS A 15 -6.68 11.95 -2.14
C HIS A 15 -6.51 13.25 -2.92
N GLY A 16 -6.98 13.33 -4.15
CA GLY A 16 -6.87 14.55 -4.97
C GLY A 16 -7.67 15.72 -4.40
N THR A 17 -8.84 15.45 -3.82
CA THR A 17 -9.72 16.48 -3.24
C THR A 17 -9.05 17.21 -2.07
N PHE A 18 -8.46 16.46 -1.14
CA PHE A 18 -7.97 17.04 0.12
C PHE A 18 -6.48 17.39 0.12
N MET A 19 -5.75 17.13 -0.96
CA MET A 19 -4.30 17.30 -0.99
C MET A 19 -3.87 18.77 -0.80
N ALA A 20 -4.61 19.72 -1.37
CA ALA A 20 -4.35 21.13 -1.12
C ALA A 20 -4.73 21.56 0.30
N ASP A 21 -5.75 20.91 0.89
CA ASP A 21 -6.35 21.35 2.15
C ASP A 21 -5.51 20.99 3.39
N THR A 22 -4.69 19.94 3.28
CA THR A 22 -3.68 19.62 4.31
C THR A 22 -2.64 20.73 4.45
N GLY A 23 -2.30 21.42 3.35
CA GLY A 23 -1.19 22.37 3.29
C GLY A 23 0.20 21.71 3.42
N LEU A 24 0.28 20.39 3.24
CA LEU A 24 1.48 19.57 3.43
C LEU A 24 1.97 18.98 2.09
N LEU A 25 2.11 19.85 1.09
CA LEU A 25 2.53 19.46 -0.27
C LEU A 25 4.06 19.32 -0.41
N HIS A 26 4.82 19.94 0.49
CA HIS A 26 6.27 20.05 0.40
C HIS A 26 6.93 19.83 1.76
N GLY A 27 8.07 19.15 1.75
CA GLY A 27 8.85 18.86 2.96
C GLY A 27 8.25 17.74 3.81
N ALA A 28 9.04 17.24 4.76
CA ALA A 28 8.58 16.23 5.70
C ALA A 28 7.45 16.76 6.59
N ALA A 29 6.31 16.09 6.54
CA ALA A 29 5.20 16.34 7.44
C ALA A 29 5.62 15.96 8.87
N THR A 30 5.93 16.99 9.66
CA THR A 30 6.17 16.83 11.09
C THR A 30 4.87 16.48 11.80
N GLU A 31 4.97 15.83 12.96
CA GLU A 31 3.81 15.51 13.79
C GLU A 31 2.98 16.76 14.11
N ALA A 32 3.63 17.87 14.44
CA ALA A 32 2.94 19.13 14.74
C ALA A 32 2.21 19.71 13.51
N ALA A 33 2.79 19.60 12.32
CA ALA A 33 2.16 20.11 11.10
C ALA A 33 0.97 19.21 10.68
N ALA A 34 1.11 17.89 10.84
CA ALA A 34 0.06 16.92 10.59
C ALA A 34 -1.12 17.06 11.60
N GLU A 35 -0.81 17.31 12.87
CA GLU A 35 -1.78 17.67 13.92
C GLU A 35 -2.53 18.96 13.59
N ALA A 36 -1.82 20.01 13.15
CA ALA A 36 -2.45 21.27 12.76
C ALA A 36 -3.37 21.09 11.53
N ALA A 37 -2.98 20.27 10.55
CA ALA A 37 -3.80 19.95 9.40
C ALA A 37 -5.06 19.15 9.79
N ALA A 38 -4.91 18.13 10.64
CA ALA A 38 -6.03 17.33 11.14
C ALA A 38 -7.02 18.18 11.96
N ASN A 39 -6.53 19.07 12.82
CA ASN A 39 -7.38 19.98 13.59
C ASN A 39 -8.15 20.97 12.70
N ARG A 40 -7.54 21.43 11.60
CA ARG A 40 -8.20 22.31 10.63
C ARG A 40 -9.31 21.59 9.87
N LEU A 41 -9.07 20.36 9.45
CA LEU A 41 -10.02 19.54 8.69
C LEU A 41 -11.12 18.96 9.58
N GLY A 42 -10.81 18.67 10.84
CA GLY A 42 -11.74 18.15 11.84
C GLY A 42 -12.12 16.68 11.60
N GLY A 43 -12.24 15.91 12.68
CA GLY A 43 -12.80 14.54 12.64
C GLY A 43 -11.89 13.49 11.98
N ILE A 44 -10.59 13.77 11.83
CA ILE A 44 -9.59 12.84 11.29
C ILE A 44 -8.36 12.79 12.20
N TRP A 45 -7.55 11.73 12.07
CA TRP A 45 -6.32 11.56 12.82
C TRP A 45 -5.16 12.41 12.27
N PRO A 46 -4.24 12.87 13.13
CA PRO A 46 -2.99 13.53 12.74
C PRO A 46 -2.13 12.66 11.82
N GLN A 47 -2.15 11.35 12.01
CA GLN A 47 -1.55 10.40 11.09
C GLN A 47 -2.57 9.33 10.75
N ALA A 48 -2.79 9.13 9.45
CA ALA A 48 -3.65 8.07 8.95
C ALA A 48 -3.04 6.69 9.19
N GLN A 49 -3.85 5.68 8.87
CA GLN A 49 -3.49 4.26 8.84
C GLN A 49 -3.52 3.59 10.21
N TYR A 50 -4.14 2.42 10.29
CA TYR A 50 -4.08 1.59 11.50
C TYR A 50 -2.66 1.16 11.88
N PHE A 51 -1.78 1.03 10.89
CA PHE A 51 -0.53 0.29 10.97
C PHE A 51 0.73 1.16 10.95
N HIS A 52 0.59 2.49 11.02
CA HIS A 52 1.73 3.41 10.99
C HIS A 52 2.70 3.15 12.16
N LEU A 53 3.99 3.40 11.92
CA LEU A 53 5.06 3.00 12.83
C LEU A 53 4.90 3.58 14.25
N GLY A 54 4.44 4.83 14.37
CA GLY A 54 4.34 5.56 15.63
C GLY A 54 3.45 4.90 16.69
N THR A 55 2.43 4.15 16.28
CA THR A 55 1.52 3.43 17.21
C THR A 55 1.77 1.92 17.26
N ARG A 56 2.73 1.40 16.48
CA ARG A 56 2.97 -0.03 16.28
C ARG A 56 4.35 -0.49 16.72
N ALA A 57 4.83 0.08 17.82
CA ALA A 57 6.12 -0.25 18.41
C ALA A 57 6.20 -1.73 18.82
N ALA A 58 5.11 -2.32 19.31
CA ALA A 58 5.07 -3.73 19.72
C ALA A 58 5.24 -4.67 18.51
N GLU A 59 4.54 -4.41 17.40
CA GLU A 59 4.66 -5.19 16.18
C GLU A 59 6.06 -5.04 15.57
N LEU A 60 6.66 -3.85 15.61
CA LEU A 60 8.06 -3.65 15.20
C LEU A 60 9.04 -4.45 16.07
N GLN A 61 8.85 -4.43 17.40
CA GLN A 61 9.71 -5.15 18.35
C GLN A 61 9.57 -6.67 18.23
N ALA A 62 8.42 -7.16 17.75
CA ALA A 62 8.21 -8.57 17.48
C ALA A 62 8.98 -9.10 16.26
N LEU A 63 9.57 -8.21 15.45
CA LEU A 63 10.50 -8.57 14.39
C LEU A 63 11.93 -8.73 14.94
N PRO A 64 12.71 -9.72 14.48
CA PRO A 64 14.12 -9.89 14.85
C PRO A 64 14.96 -8.64 14.55
N THR A 65 15.97 -8.38 15.38
CA THR A 65 16.75 -7.12 15.32
C THR A 65 17.49 -6.92 13.99
N GLY A 66 17.97 -7.98 13.35
CA GLY A 66 18.67 -7.87 12.07
C GLY A 66 17.74 -7.89 10.84
N CYS A 67 16.43 -8.08 11.04
CA CYS A 67 15.46 -8.20 9.97
C CYS A 67 15.40 -6.88 9.19
N THR A 68 15.52 -6.96 7.87
CA THR A 68 15.47 -5.80 6.97
C THR A 68 14.19 -4.96 7.17
N LEU A 69 13.03 -5.61 7.39
CA LEU A 69 11.77 -4.92 7.64
C LEU A 69 11.82 -4.05 8.92
N ARG A 70 12.52 -4.52 9.96
CA ARG A 70 12.70 -3.76 11.20
C ARG A 70 13.74 -2.66 11.03
N ARG A 71 14.87 -2.98 10.43
CA ARG A 71 16.00 -2.06 10.25
C ARG A 71 15.64 -0.84 9.40
N LEU A 72 14.85 -1.05 8.33
CA LEU A 72 14.49 0.00 7.38
C LEU A 72 13.14 0.68 7.70
N ALA A 73 12.42 0.23 8.73
CA ALA A 73 11.10 0.75 9.10
C ALA A 73 11.06 2.28 9.21
N SER A 74 11.99 2.86 9.96
CA SER A 74 12.06 4.30 10.17
C SER A 74 12.42 5.08 8.89
N GLN A 75 13.15 4.45 7.97
CA GLN A 75 13.49 5.06 6.68
C GLN A 75 12.25 5.14 5.79
N TRP A 76 11.49 4.05 5.66
CA TRP A 76 10.25 4.06 4.87
C TRP A 76 9.23 5.02 5.46
N ASP A 77 9.09 5.06 6.79
CA ASP A 77 8.20 6.02 7.43
C ASP A 77 8.61 7.48 7.11
N ARG A 78 9.91 7.81 7.19
CA ARG A 78 10.39 9.13 6.75
C ARG A 78 10.08 9.42 5.28
N GLN A 79 10.28 8.46 4.38
CA GLN A 79 9.95 8.64 2.95
C GLN A 79 8.45 8.91 2.74
N LEU A 80 7.59 8.18 3.45
CA LEU A 80 6.14 8.36 3.37
C LEU A 80 5.70 9.71 3.97
N ARG A 81 6.32 10.17 5.06
CA ARG A 81 6.07 11.50 5.64
C ARG A 81 6.63 12.66 4.80
N ALA A 82 7.68 12.42 4.01
CA ALA A 82 8.26 13.41 3.09
C ALA A 82 7.47 13.59 1.79
N ALA A 83 6.55 12.68 1.50
CA ALA A 83 5.67 12.79 0.35
C ALA A 83 4.63 13.92 0.52
N PRO A 84 4.04 14.42 -0.58
CA PRO A 84 2.83 15.23 -0.48
C PRO A 84 1.73 14.51 0.31
N GLN A 85 1.22 15.12 1.38
CA GLN A 85 0.21 14.51 2.25
C GLN A 85 -1.20 14.94 1.86
N THR A 86 -2.13 14.01 2.03
CA THR A 86 -3.57 14.19 1.79
C THR A 86 -4.38 13.53 2.91
N VAL A 87 -5.70 13.59 2.85
CA VAL A 87 -6.57 12.77 3.68
C VAL A 87 -6.60 11.35 3.11
N CYS A 88 -6.12 10.39 3.89
CA CYS A 88 -6.21 8.97 3.60
C CYS A 88 -7.43 8.36 4.30
N HIS A 89 -7.97 7.29 3.72
CA HIS A 89 -8.97 6.42 4.32
C HIS A 89 -8.42 5.68 5.56
N GLY A 90 -7.17 5.20 5.49
CA GLY A 90 -6.45 4.59 6.62
C GLY A 90 -6.76 3.12 6.93
N ASP A 91 -7.89 2.58 6.44
CA ASP A 91 -8.17 1.14 6.40
C ASP A 91 -8.64 0.68 5.02
N ALA A 92 -7.93 1.09 3.96
CA ALA A 92 -8.35 0.92 2.56
C ALA A 92 -8.23 -0.52 2.00
N LYS A 93 -8.61 -1.54 2.78
CA LYS A 93 -8.70 -2.93 2.29
C LYS A 93 -9.97 -3.12 1.44
N LEU A 94 -9.93 -4.00 0.45
CA LEU A 94 -11.07 -4.25 -0.45
C LEU A 94 -12.41 -4.51 0.28
N PRO A 95 -12.47 -5.23 1.41
CA PRO A 95 -13.71 -5.41 2.17
C PRO A 95 -14.38 -4.11 2.64
N ASN A 96 -13.63 -3.01 2.73
CA ASN A 96 -14.12 -1.69 3.14
C ASN A 96 -14.63 -0.86 1.94
N PHE A 97 -14.87 -1.51 0.79
CA PHE A 97 -15.48 -0.89 -0.38
C PHE A 97 -16.76 -1.62 -0.79
N LEU A 98 -17.83 -0.85 -0.95
CA LEU A 98 -19.09 -1.29 -1.54
C LEU A 98 -19.03 -1.05 -3.05
N PHE A 99 -19.52 -1.99 -3.85
CA PHE A 99 -19.51 -1.89 -5.30
C PHE A 99 -20.92 -1.88 -5.87
N ARG A 100 -21.19 -0.97 -6.79
CA ARG A 100 -22.44 -0.98 -7.55
C ARG A 100 -22.56 -2.31 -8.31
N PRO A 101 -23.70 -3.02 -8.21
CA PRO A 101 -23.94 -4.20 -9.01
C PRO A 101 -23.85 -3.86 -10.49
N THR A 102 -23.13 -4.66 -11.27
CA THR A 102 -23.24 -4.62 -12.73
C THR A 102 -24.66 -5.06 -13.08
N ALA A 103 -25.42 -4.20 -13.76
CA ALA A 103 -26.79 -4.53 -14.17
C ALA A 103 -26.77 -5.87 -14.94
N THR A 104 -27.26 -6.94 -14.32
CA THR A 104 -27.62 -8.14 -15.05
C THR A 104 -28.87 -7.78 -15.81
N SER A 105 -28.75 -7.59 -17.12
CA SER A 105 -29.88 -7.43 -18.01
C SER A 105 -30.77 -8.66 -17.93
N SER A 106 -31.70 -8.66 -16.96
CA SER A 106 -32.84 -9.57 -16.93
C SER A 106 -34.00 -8.95 -17.73
N THR A 107 -33.72 -8.61 -18.98
CA THR A 107 -34.71 -8.45 -20.05
C THR A 107 -33.93 -8.61 -21.35
N ALA A 108 -34.36 -9.57 -22.17
CA ALA A 108 -33.89 -9.72 -23.53
C ALA A 108 -34.40 -8.55 -24.36
N GLU A 109 -33.68 -7.43 -24.33
CA GLU A 109 -33.75 -6.41 -25.38
C GLU A 109 -32.39 -6.32 -26.07
N GLN A 110 -32.44 -6.51 -27.38
CA GLN A 110 -31.32 -6.48 -28.31
C GLN A 110 -30.56 -5.14 -28.17
N PRO A 111 -29.22 -5.15 -27.97
CA PRO A 111 -28.47 -3.92 -27.84
C PRO A 111 -28.30 -3.25 -29.22
N THR A 112 -28.96 -2.11 -29.43
CA THR A 112 -28.69 -1.23 -30.56
C THR A 112 -27.47 -0.36 -30.26
N ALA A 113 -26.38 -0.66 -30.98
CA ALA A 113 -25.28 0.23 -31.38
C ALA A 113 -24.81 1.30 -30.37
N LEU A 114 -23.91 0.89 -29.46
CA LEU A 114 -22.53 1.42 -29.32
C LEU A 114 -21.84 0.58 -28.23
N THR A 115 -21.37 -0.60 -28.60
CA THR A 115 -20.76 -1.58 -27.70
C THR A 115 -19.36 -1.14 -27.28
N THR A 116 -19.27 -0.44 -26.16
CA THR A 116 -18.10 -0.53 -25.28
C THR A 116 -18.05 -1.96 -24.75
N THR A 117 -16.99 -2.69 -25.06
CA THR A 117 -16.78 -4.07 -24.61
C THR A 117 -16.88 -4.16 -23.09
N ALA A 118 -17.74 -5.06 -22.59
CA ALA A 118 -18.02 -5.31 -21.17
C ALA A 118 -16.81 -5.70 -20.30
N ALA A 119 -15.62 -5.82 -20.89
CA ALA A 119 -14.37 -6.17 -20.20
C ALA A 119 -13.72 -5.00 -19.43
N ASP A 120 -14.09 -3.74 -19.72
CA ASP A 120 -13.39 -2.55 -19.20
C ASP A 120 -14.23 -1.60 -18.34
N THR A 121 -15.47 -1.94 -17.99
CA THR A 121 -16.28 -1.08 -17.12
C THR A 121 -15.72 -1.10 -15.70
N VAL A 122 -15.14 0.02 -15.28
CA VAL A 122 -14.75 0.28 -13.88
C VAL A 122 -16.02 0.30 -13.04
N ARG A 123 -16.08 -0.52 -11.99
CA ARG A 123 -17.22 -0.51 -11.07
C ARG A 123 -17.19 0.73 -10.22
N ASP A 124 -18.33 1.39 -10.08
CA ASP A 124 -18.46 2.45 -9.09
C ASP A 124 -18.34 1.85 -7.69
N ALA A 125 -17.55 2.52 -6.86
CA ALA A 125 -17.27 2.11 -5.50
C ALA A 125 -17.67 3.22 -4.51
N ALA A 126 -17.99 2.82 -3.29
CA ALA A 126 -18.08 3.70 -2.14
C ALA A 126 -17.27 3.08 -1.00
N ALA A 127 -16.37 3.87 -0.41
CA ALA A 127 -15.63 3.42 0.77
C ALA A 127 -16.47 3.56 2.05
N VAL A 128 -16.21 2.70 3.01
CA VAL A 128 -16.82 2.68 4.36
C VAL A 128 -15.74 2.36 5.39
N ASP A 129 -16.03 2.55 6.68
CA ASP A 129 -15.10 2.22 7.78
C ASP A 129 -13.87 3.16 7.86
N PHE A 130 -14.12 4.46 8.03
CA PHE A 130 -13.13 5.54 8.15
C PHE A 130 -12.53 5.68 9.56
N GLN A 131 -12.54 4.62 10.36
CA GLN A 131 -12.08 4.65 11.76
C GLN A 131 -10.61 5.11 11.93
N TYR A 132 -9.80 5.00 10.88
CA TYR A 132 -8.38 5.41 10.86
C TYR A 132 -8.07 6.46 9.78
N ALA A 133 -9.09 7.21 9.34
CA ALA A 133 -8.90 8.29 8.39
C ALA A 133 -8.04 9.41 8.98
N GLY A 134 -7.11 9.95 8.22
CA GLY A 134 -6.13 10.90 8.75
C GLY A 134 -5.27 11.54 7.68
N VAL A 135 -4.34 12.39 8.10
CA VAL A 135 -3.31 12.94 7.21
C VAL A 135 -2.27 11.86 6.90
N GLY A 136 -1.94 11.68 5.62
CA GLY A 136 -0.96 10.67 5.21
C GLY A 136 -0.59 10.72 3.73
N CYS A 137 0.35 9.87 3.35
CA CYS A 137 0.67 9.60 1.95
C CYS A 137 -0.40 8.70 1.33
N GLY A 138 -1.07 9.13 0.25
CA GLY A 138 -2.11 8.34 -0.39
C GLY A 138 -1.64 6.97 -0.92
N MET A 139 -0.34 6.80 -1.17
CA MET A 139 0.22 5.51 -1.59
C MET A 139 0.15 4.42 -0.52
N SER A 140 0.01 4.81 0.75
CA SER A 140 -0.25 3.88 1.85
C SER A 140 -1.58 3.13 1.69
N ASP A 141 -2.66 3.86 1.36
CA ASP A 141 -3.96 3.27 1.10
C ASP A 141 -3.93 2.41 -0.17
N VAL A 142 -3.23 2.88 -1.21
CA VAL A 142 -3.04 2.12 -2.46
C VAL A 142 -2.31 0.81 -2.20
N ALA A 143 -1.21 0.83 -1.44
CA ALA A 143 -0.45 -0.37 -1.10
C ALA A 143 -1.29 -1.37 -0.32
N TYR A 144 -2.06 -0.91 0.67
CA TYR A 144 -2.93 -1.78 1.47
C TYR A 144 -4.09 -2.36 0.66
N LEU A 145 -4.72 -1.55 -0.19
CA LEU A 145 -5.73 -2.02 -1.13
C LEU A 145 -5.17 -3.08 -2.07
N LEU A 146 -4.00 -2.84 -2.67
CA LEU A 146 -3.34 -3.78 -3.55
C LEU A 146 -2.97 -5.08 -2.81
N HIS A 147 -2.45 -5.00 -1.59
CA HIS A 147 -2.21 -6.19 -0.78
C HIS A 147 -3.50 -7.02 -0.60
N SER A 148 -4.61 -6.36 -0.25
CA SER A 148 -5.89 -7.04 0.00
C SER A 148 -6.55 -7.63 -1.27
N THR A 149 -6.15 -7.17 -2.46
CA THR A 149 -6.76 -7.52 -3.76
C THR A 149 -5.89 -8.45 -4.61
N VAL A 150 -4.62 -8.08 -4.82
CA VAL A 150 -3.67 -8.82 -5.66
C VAL A 150 -2.67 -9.62 -4.84
N GLY A 151 -2.39 -9.21 -3.60
CA GLY A 151 -1.46 -9.91 -2.71
C GLY A 151 -1.85 -11.35 -2.40
N LYS A 152 -3.15 -11.69 -2.52
CA LYS A 152 -3.68 -13.06 -2.37
C LYS A 152 -3.55 -13.93 -3.63
N ALA A 153 -3.26 -13.33 -4.79
CA ALA A 153 -3.14 -14.03 -6.08
C ALA A 153 -1.72 -14.53 -6.38
N PHE A 154 -0.72 -13.97 -5.68
CA PHE A 154 0.63 -14.53 -5.62
C PHE A 154 0.65 -15.58 -4.53
N PRO A 155 1.34 -16.73 -4.72
CA PRO A 155 1.29 -17.82 -3.78
C PRO A 155 1.61 -17.29 -2.38
N ALA A 156 0.61 -17.36 -1.50
CA ALA A 156 0.82 -17.12 -0.09
C ALA A 156 1.87 -18.12 0.42
N ALA A 157 2.46 -17.83 1.59
CA ALA A 157 3.06 -18.89 2.37
C ALA A 157 2.13 -20.12 2.37
N PRO A 158 2.65 -21.35 2.24
CA PRO A 158 1.84 -22.56 2.22
C PRO A 158 0.76 -22.51 3.31
N ARG A 159 -0.44 -23.00 3.01
CA ARG A 159 -1.52 -23.13 3.99
C ARG A 159 -1.77 -24.60 4.28
N ASP A 160 -2.16 -24.93 5.50
CA ASP A 160 -2.53 -26.30 5.85
C ASP A 160 -3.94 -26.60 5.33
N GLY A 161 -4.36 -27.85 5.47
CA GLY A 161 -5.69 -28.32 5.09
C GLY A 161 -6.84 -27.62 5.81
N ASP A 162 -6.57 -26.89 6.90
CA ASP A 162 -7.56 -26.15 7.69
C ASP A 162 -7.56 -24.63 7.38
N GLY A 163 -6.74 -24.18 6.42
CA GLY A 163 -6.67 -22.79 5.98
C GLY A 163 -5.81 -21.87 6.86
N GLY A 164 -5.12 -22.44 7.86
CA GLY A 164 -4.11 -21.78 8.67
C GLY A 164 -2.84 -21.49 7.87
N LEU A 165 -2.08 -20.48 8.28
CA LEU A 165 -0.75 -20.21 7.72
C LEU A 165 0.19 -21.34 8.14
N VAL A 166 0.68 -22.12 7.17
CA VAL A 166 1.77 -23.07 7.42
C VAL A 166 3.07 -22.31 7.28
N PHE A 167 3.74 -22.14 8.41
CA PHE A 167 5.14 -21.76 8.46
C PHE A 167 5.96 -23.05 8.27
N PRO A 168 6.53 -23.33 7.08
CA PRO A 168 7.34 -24.54 6.90
C PRO A 168 8.53 -24.48 7.87
N ARG A 169 8.77 -25.57 8.61
CA ARG A 169 9.99 -25.71 9.40
C ARG A 169 11.21 -25.65 8.46
N PRO A 170 12.33 -25.00 8.83
CA PRO A 170 13.46 -24.70 7.93
C PRO A 170 14.27 -25.90 7.43
N LYS A 171 13.78 -27.13 7.55
CA LYS A 171 14.45 -28.31 6.97
C LYS A 171 13.83 -28.62 5.61
N GLY A 172 14.19 -27.83 4.61
CA GLY A 172 13.88 -28.15 3.21
C GLY A 172 13.38 -27.01 2.33
N TYR A 173 13.22 -25.78 2.85
CA TYR A 173 13.08 -24.62 1.97
C TYR A 173 14.46 -24.30 1.40
N CYS A 174 14.78 -24.92 0.25
CA CYS A 174 15.86 -24.42 -0.59
C CYS A 174 15.60 -22.93 -0.78
N ARG A 175 16.61 -22.07 -0.55
CA ARG A 175 16.57 -20.67 -0.97
C ARG A 175 15.88 -20.62 -2.33
N ALA A 176 14.77 -19.88 -2.45
CA ALA A 176 14.33 -19.51 -3.78
C ALA A 176 15.56 -18.82 -4.40
N ASP A 177 16.00 -19.29 -5.56
CA ASP A 177 17.15 -18.69 -6.20
C ASP A 177 16.85 -17.18 -6.42
N ALA A 178 17.86 -16.32 -6.36
CA ALA A 178 17.65 -14.87 -6.49
C ALA A 178 16.93 -14.47 -7.79
N ALA A 179 17.09 -15.25 -8.86
CA ALA A 179 16.36 -15.11 -10.11
C ALA A 179 14.88 -15.55 -10.00
N ALA A 180 14.56 -16.55 -9.19
CA ALA A 180 13.17 -16.92 -8.89
C ALA A 180 12.45 -15.80 -8.11
N GLU A 181 13.11 -15.19 -7.11
CA GLU A 181 12.55 -14.03 -6.40
C GLU A 181 12.38 -12.80 -7.31
N ALA A 182 13.35 -12.57 -8.20
CA ALA A 182 13.26 -11.52 -9.21
C ALA A 182 12.13 -11.78 -10.22
N ALA A 183 11.91 -13.03 -10.61
CA ALA A 183 10.81 -13.43 -11.49
C ALA A 183 9.45 -13.24 -10.81
N ASP A 184 9.31 -13.63 -9.54
CA ASP A 184 8.11 -13.36 -8.73
C ASP A 184 7.82 -11.86 -8.64
N TYR A 185 8.86 -11.06 -8.40
CA TYR A 185 8.75 -9.60 -8.37
C TYR A 185 8.32 -9.03 -9.73
N ALA A 186 8.92 -9.47 -10.83
CA ALA A 186 8.52 -9.04 -12.17
C ALA A 186 7.06 -9.42 -12.48
N ALA A 187 6.63 -10.63 -12.09
CA ALA A 187 5.25 -11.07 -12.24
C ALA A 187 4.30 -10.20 -11.40
N TRP A 188 4.68 -9.87 -10.16
CA TRP A 188 3.92 -8.96 -9.30
C TRP A 188 3.78 -7.56 -9.90
N ARG A 189 4.88 -6.97 -10.37
CA ARG A 189 4.91 -5.67 -11.06
C ARG A 189 4.01 -5.66 -12.30
N SER A 190 4.00 -6.74 -13.08
CA SER A 190 3.16 -6.83 -14.29
C SER A 190 1.65 -6.69 -14.00
N VAL A 191 1.21 -7.06 -12.79
CA VAL A 191 -0.18 -6.94 -12.35
C VAL A 191 -0.44 -5.60 -11.66
N VAL A 192 0.50 -5.15 -10.83
CA VAL A 192 0.34 -3.96 -9.99
C VAL A 192 0.58 -2.65 -10.73
N ASP A 193 1.56 -2.60 -11.62
CA ASP A 193 1.94 -1.34 -12.30
C ASP A 193 0.77 -0.75 -13.11
N PRO A 194 -0.01 -1.53 -13.89
CA PRO A 194 -1.18 -1.00 -14.57
C PRO A 194 -2.25 -0.46 -13.62
N LEU A 195 -2.35 -0.99 -12.39
CA LEU A 195 -3.29 -0.51 -11.38
C LEU A 195 -2.79 0.78 -10.72
N VAL A 196 -1.48 0.89 -10.47
CA VAL A 196 -0.88 2.12 -9.93
C VAL A 196 -0.94 3.25 -10.96
N GLU A 197 -0.59 3.00 -12.22
CA GLU A 197 -0.72 4.02 -13.26
C GLU A 197 -2.19 4.44 -13.49
N TYR A 198 -3.13 3.49 -13.34
CA TYR A 198 -4.56 3.83 -13.33
C TYR A 198 -4.92 4.76 -12.17
N TYR A 199 -4.49 4.44 -10.94
CA TYR A 199 -4.69 5.31 -9.78
C TYR A 199 -4.05 6.70 -9.96
N LEU A 200 -2.82 6.78 -10.46
CA LEU A 200 -2.13 8.05 -10.69
C LEU A 200 -2.83 8.90 -11.76
N GLY A 201 -3.39 8.26 -12.80
CA GLY A 201 -4.21 8.93 -13.80
C GLY A 201 -5.50 9.50 -13.23
N GLU A 202 -6.20 8.76 -12.37
CA GLU A 202 -7.39 9.27 -11.67
C GLU A 202 -7.02 10.35 -10.64
N LEU A 203 -5.87 10.23 -9.97
CA LEU A 203 -5.40 11.21 -8.99
C LEU A 203 -5.14 12.56 -9.66
N ARG A 204 -4.45 12.53 -10.82
CA ARG A 204 -4.28 13.71 -11.66
C ARG A 204 -5.60 14.36 -12.00
N ARG A 205 -6.57 13.58 -12.52
CA ARG A 205 -7.90 14.10 -12.86
C ARG A 205 -8.60 14.73 -11.66
N ALA A 206 -8.46 14.14 -10.46
CA ALA A 206 -9.05 14.68 -9.25
C ALA A 206 -8.39 15.99 -8.81
N ILE A 207 -7.06 16.07 -8.83
CA ILE A 207 -6.33 17.31 -8.52
C ILE A 207 -6.67 18.41 -9.52
N ASP A 208 -6.64 18.09 -10.82
CA ASP A 208 -6.91 19.05 -11.89
C ASP A 208 -8.35 19.58 -11.86
N ALA A 209 -9.31 18.78 -11.37
CA ALA A 209 -10.68 19.20 -11.18
C ALA A 209 -10.90 20.06 -9.92
N CYS A 210 -10.08 19.86 -8.89
CA CYS A 210 -10.28 20.49 -7.58
C CYS A 210 -9.38 21.71 -7.36
N ARG A 211 -8.06 21.57 -7.54
CA ARG A 211 -7.03 22.50 -7.00
C ARG A 211 -5.71 22.53 -7.79
N SER A 212 -5.71 22.41 -9.12
CA SER A 212 -4.49 22.58 -9.93
C SER A 212 -3.89 23.98 -9.87
N ASP A 213 -4.60 24.95 -9.29
CA ASP A 213 -4.10 26.29 -9.01
C ASP A 213 -3.08 26.33 -7.86
N VAL A 214 -3.11 25.33 -6.97
CA VAL A 214 -2.24 25.25 -5.78
C VAL A 214 -1.37 24.01 -5.75
N VAL A 215 -1.82 22.90 -6.34
CA VAL A 215 -1.08 21.64 -6.34
C VAL A 215 -0.33 21.47 -7.66
N ASP A 216 0.98 21.27 -7.58
CA ASP A 216 1.76 20.78 -8.72
C ASP A 216 1.46 19.29 -8.95
N THR A 217 0.50 19.02 -9.83
CA THR A 217 0.02 17.68 -10.14
C THR A 217 1.15 16.76 -10.66
N ASP A 218 2.09 17.30 -11.45
CA ASP A 218 3.19 16.52 -12.03
C ASP A 218 4.20 16.10 -10.96
N ALA A 219 4.54 17.02 -10.05
CA ALA A 219 5.40 16.72 -8.91
C ALA A 219 4.78 15.65 -8.00
N VAL A 220 3.49 15.77 -7.69
CA VAL A 220 2.76 14.78 -6.86
C VAL A 220 2.77 13.40 -7.51
N VAL A 221 2.38 13.29 -8.78
CA VAL A 221 2.32 12.01 -9.49
C VAL A 221 3.71 11.37 -9.58
N THR A 222 4.74 12.18 -9.83
CA THR A 222 6.14 11.72 -9.87
C THR A 222 6.60 11.19 -8.51
N ALA A 223 6.32 11.93 -7.44
CA ALA A 223 6.65 11.50 -6.08
C ALA A 223 5.91 10.20 -5.72
N TYR A 224 4.60 10.13 -5.95
CA TYR A 224 3.78 8.96 -5.59
C TYR A 224 4.17 7.70 -6.35
N ARG A 225 4.60 7.81 -7.62
CA ARG A 225 5.06 6.66 -8.42
C ARG A 225 6.23 5.93 -7.75
N GLY A 226 7.12 6.66 -7.08
CA GLY A 226 8.28 6.09 -6.37
C GLY A 226 7.96 5.45 -5.02
N LEU A 227 6.75 5.65 -4.49
CA LEU A 227 6.41 5.32 -3.09
C LEU A 227 5.61 4.03 -2.91
N LEU A 228 5.33 3.30 -3.99
CA LEU A 228 4.65 2.01 -3.90
C LEU A 228 5.43 1.02 -3.02
N GLU A 229 6.72 0.84 -3.25
CA GLU A 229 7.52 -0.14 -2.50
C GLU A 229 7.67 0.22 -1.03
N PRO A 230 8.05 1.47 -0.65
CA PRO A 230 8.10 1.85 0.76
C PRO A 230 6.75 1.67 1.47
N ALA A 231 5.64 2.07 0.82
CA ALA A 231 4.30 1.90 1.39
C ALA A 231 3.94 0.41 1.58
N TYR A 232 4.29 -0.43 0.61
CA TYR A 232 4.00 -1.87 0.67
C TYR A 232 4.87 -2.57 1.72
N LEU A 233 6.15 -2.21 1.83
CA LEU A 233 7.07 -2.76 2.82
C LEU A 233 6.74 -2.29 4.24
N ASP A 234 6.29 -1.05 4.44
CA ASP A 234 5.81 -0.60 5.75
C ASP A 234 4.57 -1.39 6.21
N TYR A 235 3.64 -1.67 5.30
CA TYR A 235 2.52 -2.57 5.59
C TYR A 235 3.01 -3.98 5.93
N TRP A 236 3.94 -4.55 5.15
CA TRP A 236 4.46 -5.90 5.41
C TRP A 236 5.23 -6.00 6.72
N ARG A 237 5.99 -4.97 7.10
CA ARG A 237 6.60 -4.85 8.42
C ARG A 237 5.54 -4.98 9.49
N PHE A 238 4.46 -4.21 9.42
CA PHE A 238 3.37 -4.32 10.37
C PHE A 238 2.75 -5.73 10.36
N TYR A 239 2.38 -6.27 9.20
CA TYR A 239 1.74 -7.57 9.08
C TYR A 239 2.61 -8.70 9.68
N MET A 240 3.92 -8.67 9.44
CA MET A 240 4.87 -9.66 9.96
C MET A 240 5.15 -9.50 11.45
N GLY A 241 5.08 -8.28 11.98
CA GLY A 241 5.12 -8.04 13.42
C GLY A 241 3.86 -8.52 14.12
N TRP A 242 2.70 -8.17 13.56
CA TRP A 242 1.39 -8.55 14.09
C TRP A 242 1.17 -10.07 14.09
N ALA A 243 1.60 -10.76 13.03
CA ALA A 243 1.48 -12.21 12.93
C ALA A 243 2.52 -12.97 13.80
N ALA A 244 3.48 -12.27 14.42
CA ALA A 244 4.56 -12.90 15.17
C ALA A 244 4.09 -13.86 16.28
N PRO A 245 3.08 -13.53 17.11
CA PRO A 245 2.61 -14.42 18.17
C PRO A 245 1.92 -15.69 17.64
N MET A 246 1.49 -15.69 16.38
CA MET A 246 0.84 -16.84 15.72
C MET A 246 1.87 -17.81 15.11
N ARG A 247 3.16 -17.41 15.07
CA ARG A 247 4.25 -18.27 14.63
C ARG A 247 4.69 -19.18 15.77
N PRO A 248 5.12 -20.42 15.50
CA PRO A 248 5.73 -21.27 16.52
C PRO A 248 6.84 -20.50 17.24
N SER A 249 6.83 -20.54 18.58
CA SER A 249 7.84 -19.92 19.44
C SER A 249 9.22 -20.47 19.08
N ILE A 250 9.99 -19.70 18.31
CA ILE A 250 11.38 -19.99 17.98
C ILE A 250 12.08 -18.64 17.90
N ASP A 251 13.36 -18.63 18.31
CA ASP A 251 14.37 -17.63 17.97
C ASP A 251 14.47 -17.48 16.44
N ALA A 252 13.45 -16.88 15.81
CA ALA A 252 13.39 -16.74 14.37
C ALA A 252 14.50 -15.77 13.94
N SER A 253 15.44 -16.29 13.16
CA SER A 253 16.44 -15.50 12.46
C SER A 253 15.80 -14.58 11.42
N ASP A 254 16.54 -13.56 10.99
CA ASP A 254 16.10 -12.64 9.94
C ASP A 254 15.73 -13.38 8.64
N GLU A 255 16.49 -14.44 8.33
CA GLU A 255 16.29 -15.30 7.15
C GLU A 255 14.94 -16.06 7.26
N GLU A 256 14.55 -16.51 8.44
CA GLU A 256 13.27 -17.20 8.65
C GLU A 256 12.06 -16.26 8.55
N VAL A 257 12.17 -15.03 9.06
CA VAL A 257 11.09 -14.04 8.96
C VAL A 257 10.89 -13.60 7.52
N LEU A 258 11.98 -13.35 6.79
CA LEU A 258 11.88 -13.00 5.37
C LEU A 258 11.45 -14.19 4.52
N ALA A 259 11.91 -15.42 4.81
CA ALA A 259 11.49 -16.63 4.09
C ALA A 259 9.98 -16.90 4.17
N ALA A 260 9.31 -16.43 5.24
CA ALA A 260 7.86 -16.50 5.35
C ALA A 260 7.12 -15.50 4.45
N ALA A 261 7.82 -14.50 3.90
CA ALA A 261 7.25 -13.51 2.99
C ALA A 261 7.30 -14.01 1.52
N PRO A 262 6.33 -13.60 0.67
CA PRO A 262 6.34 -13.91 -0.75
C PRO A 262 7.66 -13.49 -1.43
N GLY A 263 8.07 -14.22 -2.48
CA GLY A 263 9.33 -13.97 -3.20
C GLY A 263 9.50 -12.52 -3.66
N PHE A 264 8.42 -11.89 -4.13
CA PHE A 264 8.47 -10.49 -4.54
C PHE A 264 8.73 -9.51 -3.38
N VAL A 265 8.26 -9.82 -2.16
CA VAL A 265 8.51 -8.99 -0.96
C VAL A 265 9.95 -9.14 -0.52
N ARG A 266 10.49 -10.37 -0.58
CA ARG A 266 11.91 -10.63 -0.30
C ARG A 266 12.82 -9.88 -1.28
N HIS A 267 12.53 -9.97 -2.57
CA HIS A 267 13.26 -9.23 -3.60
C HIS A 267 13.20 -7.71 -3.38
N MET A 268 12.00 -7.18 -3.10
CA MET A 268 11.79 -5.76 -2.84
C MET A 268 12.56 -5.27 -1.61
N ALA A 269 12.52 -6.02 -0.50
CA ALA A 269 13.26 -5.72 0.71
C ALA A 269 14.79 -5.81 0.50
N GLY A 270 15.26 -6.80 -0.25
CA GLY A 270 16.68 -6.96 -0.61
C GLY A 270 17.21 -5.76 -1.39
N ARG A 271 16.50 -5.33 -2.44
CA ARG A 271 16.87 -4.13 -3.22
C ARG A 271 16.97 -2.88 -2.35
N GLN A 272 16.00 -2.66 -1.46
CA GLN A 272 16.00 -1.51 -0.55
C GLN A 272 17.15 -1.56 0.47
N ALA A 273 17.59 -2.76 0.88
CA ALA A 273 18.76 -2.93 1.72
C ALA A 273 20.06 -2.59 0.97
N ASP A 274 20.20 -3.03 -0.28
CA ASP A 274 21.38 -2.77 -1.11
C ASP A 274 21.54 -1.26 -1.42
N TYR A 275 20.44 -0.58 -1.74
CA TYR A 275 20.44 0.88 -1.89
C TYR A 275 20.86 1.60 -0.61
N SER A 276 20.48 1.08 0.56
CA SER A 276 20.87 1.65 1.85
C SER A 276 22.33 1.38 2.22
N SER A 277 22.97 0.32 1.71
CA SER A 277 24.39 0.04 1.94
C SER A 277 25.31 0.79 0.98
N ASP A 278 24.86 1.06 -0.25
CA ASP A 278 25.61 1.84 -1.25
C ASP A 278 25.50 3.35 -1.01
N ALA A 279 24.42 3.81 -0.38
CA ALA A 279 24.28 5.17 0.14
C ALA A 279 25.05 5.32 1.48
N GLY A 280 26.36 5.07 1.47
CA GLY A 280 27.21 5.31 2.64
C GLY A 280 27.04 6.74 3.12
N ASP A 281 26.64 6.94 4.38
CA ASP A 281 26.53 8.22 5.07
C ASP A 281 26.15 9.42 4.15
N VAL A 282 24.98 9.38 3.51
CA VAL A 282 24.46 10.57 2.80
C VAL A 282 23.18 11.07 3.46
N VAL A 283 23.41 12.00 4.38
CA VAL A 283 22.72 13.29 4.60
C VAL A 283 21.22 13.25 4.92
N ASP A 284 20.91 13.67 6.16
CA ASP A 284 19.64 14.28 6.56
C ASP A 284 19.16 15.27 5.47
N LEU A 285 18.07 14.92 4.80
CA LEU A 285 17.22 15.86 4.05
C LEU A 285 15.95 16.12 4.87
#